data_AF-A0A1G1RQ08-F1
#
_entry.id   AF-A0A1G1RQ08-F1
#
_cell.length_a   1.000
_cell.length_b   1.000
_cell.length_c   1.000
_cell.angle_alpha   90.00
_cell.angle_beta   90.00
_cell.angle_gamma   90.00
#
_symmetry.space_group_name_H-M   'P 1'
#
loop_
_entity.id
_entity.type
_entity.pdbx_description
1 polymer ?
#
loop_
_entity_poly.entity_id
_entity_poly.type
_entity_poly.pdbx_seq_one_letter_code
_entity_poly.pdbx_strand_id
1 'polypeptide(L)'
;MIKGIGIDLTDVMRFTRIASSKRTMERAFSEREMEWAGADPVRLTIIWSIKEAIVKALGIGFGQGIGWRDVGLDFLTASNGQQSEFVGKVAHLTHKARIGVNGPRILFSEKTLVVIGFDCQNDQWLVSYSCTSNEVMSTVIWM
;
A
#
# COMPACT_ATOMS: atom_id res chain seq x y z
N MET A 1 -21.42 -2.51 -1.59
CA MET A 1 -21.51 -2.38 -0.11
C MET A 1 -20.11 -2.66 0.39
N ILE A 2 -19.51 -1.71 1.10
CA ILE A 2 -18.13 -1.85 1.59
C ILE A 2 -18.09 -2.95 2.66
N LYS A 3 -17.23 -3.96 2.48
CA LYS A 3 -17.08 -5.09 3.42
C LYS A 3 -16.09 -4.82 4.55
N GLY A 4 -15.12 -3.95 4.29
CA GLY A 4 -14.07 -3.60 5.23
C GLY A 4 -13.31 -2.36 4.78
N ILE A 5 -12.78 -1.64 5.77
CA ILE A 5 -11.94 -0.45 5.58
C ILE A 5 -10.67 -0.67 6.40
N GLY A 6 -9.54 -0.34 5.80
CA GLY A 6 -8.24 -0.39 6.44
C GLY A 6 -7.56 0.96 6.36
N ILE A 7 -7.00 1.40 7.48
CA ILE A 7 -6.24 2.65 7.58
C ILE A 7 -4.90 2.37 8.24
N ASP A 8 -3.84 2.93 7.66
CA ASP A 8 -2.50 2.85 8.23
C ASP A 8 -1.75 4.18 8.06
N LEU A 9 -1.05 4.58 9.12
CA LEU A 9 -0.19 5.76 9.14
C LEU A 9 1.20 5.31 9.55
N THR A 10 2.13 5.31 8.60
CA THR A 10 3.52 4.93 8.85
C THR A 10 4.44 6.14 8.74
N ASP A 11 5.30 6.29 9.75
CA ASP A 11 6.38 7.27 9.78
C ASP A 11 7.58 6.77 8.97
N VAL A 12 8.05 7.55 8.01
CA VAL A 12 9.11 7.15 7.07
C VAL A 12 10.43 6.94 7.79
N MET A 13 10.79 7.82 8.73
CA MET A 13 12.06 7.73 9.47
C MET A 13 12.07 6.54 10.42
N ARG A 14 10.94 6.23 11.05
CA ARG A 14 10.79 5.04 11.89
C ARG A 14 10.82 3.77 11.06
N PHE A 15 10.13 3.76 9.92
CA PHE A 15 10.09 2.60 9.04
C PHE A 15 11.48 2.29 8.48
N THR A 16 12.20 3.28 7.97
CA THR A 16 13.55 3.11 7.43
C THR A 16 14.54 2.54 8.45
N ARG A 17 14.44 2.94 9.72
CA ARG A 17 15.26 2.35 10.80
C ARG A 17 14.96 0.85 11.00
N ILE A 18 13.70 0.45 10.91
CA ILE A 18 13.27 -0.96 11.04
C ILE A 18 13.66 -1.75 9.79
N ALA A 19 13.50 -1.13 8.63
CA ALA A 19 13.81 -1.65 7.30
C ALA A 19 15.30 -1.55 6.94
N SER A 20 16.18 -1.32 7.92
CA SER A 20 17.61 -1.09 7.71
C SER A 20 18.40 -2.34 7.30
N SER A 21 17.84 -3.54 7.48
CA SER A 21 18.51 -4.79 7.13
C SER A 21 18.01 -5.34 5.80
N LYS A 22 18.95 -5.81 4.96
CA LYS A 22 18.64 -6.50 3.70
C LYS A 22 17.68 -7.66 3.91
N ARG A 23 17.85 -8.42 4.99
CA ARG A 23 16.98 -9.54 5.35
C ARG A 23 15.54 -9.11 5.64
N THR A 24 15.35 -7.97 6.30
CA THR A 24 14.01 -7.40 6.56
C THR A 24 13.37 -6.99 5.25
N MET A 25 14.13 -6.27 4.41
CA MET A 25 13.67 -5.81 3.09
C MET A 25 13.24 -6.97 2.21
N GLU A 26 14.09 -7.99 2.09
CA GLU A 26 13.76 -9.20 1.37
C GLU A 26 12.48 -9.81 1.98
N ARG A 27 12.41 -10.06 3.29
CA ARG A 27 11.20 -10.67 3.89
C ARG A 27 9.91 -9.87 3.73
N ALA A 28 9.98 -8.54 3.64
CA ALA A 28 8.82 -7.66 3.60
C ALA A 28 8.30 -7.43 2.17
N PHE A 29 9.22 -7.36 1.20
CA PHE A 29 8.90 -6.92 -0.16
C PHE A 29 9.15 -8.01 -1.20
N SER A 30 8.34 -8.01 -2.26
CA SER A 30 8.59 -8.76 -3.49
C SER A 30 9.66 -8.06 -4.34
N GLU A 31 10.22 -8.75 -5.32
CA GLU A 31 11.18 -8.15 -6.26
C GLU A 31 10.55 -6.99 -7.04
N ARG A 32 9.30 -7.15 -7.51
CA ARG A 32 8.55 -6.11 -8.23
C ARG A 32 8.24 -4.89 -7.38
N GLU A 33 7.90 -5.10 -6.10
CA GLU A 33 7.71 -4.02 -5.13
C GLU A 33 9.00 -3.22 -4.93
N MET A 34 10.13 -3.91 -4.80
CA MET A 34 11.45 -3.27 -4.68
C MET A 34 11.87 -2.55 -5.97
N GLU A 35 11.56 -3.11 -7.14
CA GLU A 35 11.80 -2.48 -8.45
C GLU A 35 11.02 -1.17 -8.60
N TRP A 36 9.73 -1.17 -8.26
CA TRP A 36 8.91 0.04 -8.33
C TRP A 36 9.34 1.11 -7.32
N ALA A 37 9.65 0.69 -6.10
CA ALA A 37 10.09 1.62 -5.08
C ALA A 37 11.46 2.24 -5.43
N GLY A 38 12.36 1.46 -6.03
CA GLY A 38 13.77 1.81 -6.00
C GLY A 38 14.25 1.97 -4.55
N ALA A 39 15.48 2.42 -4.31
CA ALA A 39 15.96 2.66 -2.95
C ALA A 39 15.26 3.84 -2.22
N ASP A 40 14.07 4.27 -2.68
CA ASP A 40 13.31 5.39 -2.13
C ASP A 40 12.59 4.99 -0.83
N PRO A 41 12.97 5.57 0.32
CA PRO A 41 12.38 5.24 1.61
C PRO A 41 10.88 5.58 1.69
N VAL A 42 10.43 6.62 1.00
CA VAL A 42 9.02 7.02 1.00
C VAL A 42 8.19 5.99 0.27
N ARG A 43 8.63 5.53 -0.90
CA ARG A 43 7.91 4.51 -1.67
C ARG A 43 7.84 3.18 -0.95
N LEU A 44 8.93 2.77 -0.29
CA LEU A 44 8.93 1.57 0.55
C LEU A 44 7.93 1.69 1.72
N THR A 45 7.85 2.88 2.32
CA THR A 45 6.90 3.17 3.39
C THR A 45 5.45 3.15 2.89
N ILE A 46 5.18 3.65 1.68
CA ILE A 46 3.87 3.54 1.02
C ILE A 46 3.47 2.08 0.86
N ILE A 47 4.34 1.25 0.30
CA ILE A 47 4.03 -0.18 0.12
C ILE A 47 3.75 -0.84 1.47
N TRP A 48 4.58 -0.57 2.49
CA TRP A 48 4.35 -1.12 3.83
C TRP A 48 3.00 -0.72 4.42
N SER A 49 2.67 0.57 4.34
CA SER A 49 1.41 1.11 4.83
C SER A 49 0.20 0.50 4.09
N ILE A 50 0.35 0.26 2.79
CA ILE A 50 -0.68 -0.45 2.01
C ILE A 50 -0.87 -1.87 2.53
N LYS A 51 0.22 -2.63 2.78
CA LYS A 51 0.11 -4.01 3.29
C LYS A 51 -0.61 -4.05 4.64
N GLU A 52 -0.29 -3.15 5.57
CA GLU A 52 -0.97 -2.99 6.87
C GLU A 52 -2.45 -2.62 6.69
N ALA A 53 -2.75 -1.65 5.82
CA ALA A 53 -4.14 -1.26 5.54
C ALA A 53 -4.95 -2.43 4.94
N ILE A 54 -4.39 -3.23 4.04
CA ILE A 54 -5.08 -4.40 3.45
C ILE A 54 -5.45 -5.41 4.54
N VAL A 55 -4.50 -5.81 5.39
CA VAL A 55 -4.78 -6.83 6.42
C VAL A 55 -5.77 -6.35 7.47
N LYS A 56 -5.83 -5.03 7.71
CA LYS A 56 -6.85 -4.38 8.55
C LYS A 56 -8.23 -4.40 7.89
N ALA A 57 -8.30 -4.05 6.60
CA ALA A 57 -9.55 -4.09 5.84
C ALA A 57 -10.14 -5.51 5.79
N LEU A 58 -9.29 -6.53 5.72
CA LEU A 58 -9.68 -7.94 5.72
C LEU A 58 -9.94 -8.51 7.12
N GLY A 59 -9.54 -7.82 8.19
CA GLY A 59 -9.70 -8.30 9.57
C GLY A 59 -8.82 -9.49 9.95
N ILE A 60 -7.71 -9.72 9.22
CA ILE A 60 -6.85 -10.91 9.39
C ILE A 60 -5.52 -10.59 10.11
N GLY A 61 -5.04 -9.35 10.02
CA GLY A 61 -3.73 -8.95 10.55
C GLY A 61 -2.55 -9.70 9.92
N PHE A 62 -1.33 -9.43 10.40
CA PHE A 62 -0.16 -10.27 10.12
C PHE A 62 -0.04 -11.39 11.17
N GLY A 63 0.21 -12.61 10.71
CA GLY A 63 0.12 -13.81 11.55
C GLY A 63 -0.94 -14.78 11.03
N GLN A 64 -1.21 -15.86 11.78
CA GLN A 64 -2.20 -16.89 11.42
C GLN A 64 -2.04 -17.48 10.00
N GLY A 65 -0.80 -17.58 9.51
CA GLY A 65 -0.50 -18.12 8.18
C GLY A 65 -0.38 -17.08 7.05
N ILE A 66 -0.59 -15.80 7.34
CA ILE A 66 -0.33 -14.67 6.44
C ILE A 66 0.96 -13.95 6.84
N GLY A 67 1.98 -14.06 5.98
CA GLY A 67 3.24 -13.33 6.10
C GLY A 67 3.25 -12.02 5.34
N TRP A 68 4.30 -11.21 5.51
CA TRP A 68 4.41 -9.89 4.86
C TRP A 68 4.42 -9.96 3.33
N ARG A 69 5.08 -10.96 2.74
CA ARG A 69 5.08 -11.21 1.29
C ARG A 69 3.78 -11.85 0.77
N ASP A 70 2.94 -12.38 1.66
CA ASP A 70 1.65 -12.94 1.26
C ASP A 70 0.63 -11.82 0.94
N VAL A 71 0.98 -10.58 1.27
CA VAL A 71 0.23 -9.36 0.99
C VAL A 71 1.13 -8.46 0.17
N GLY A 72 0.79 -8.19 -1.08
CA GLY A 72 1.62 -7.29 -1.89
C GLY A 72 0.87 -6.67 -3.05
N LEU A 73 1.52 -5.70 -3.67
CA LEU A 73 1.04 -5.02 -4.86
C LEU A 73 2.09 -5.01 -5.95
N ASP A 74 1.72 -5.49 -7.12
CA ASP A 74 2.49 -5.26 -8.34
C ASP A 74 1.99 -3.98 -9.00
N PHE A 75 2.85 -2.96 -9.05
CA PHE A 75 2.56 -1.68 -9.67
C PHE A 75 2.78 -1.76 -11.18
N LEU A 76 1.70 -1.73 -11.95
CA LEU A 76 1.70 -1.77 -13.40
C LEU A 76 1.55 -0.36 -13.98
N THR A 77 2.47 0.05 -14.85
CA THR A 77 2.33 1.31 -15.59
C THR A 77 1.31 1.12 -16.71
N ALA A 78 0.19 1.85 -16.67
CA ALA A 78 -0.81 1.85 -17.73
C ALA A 78 -0.89 3.23 -18.41
N SER A 79 -1.40 3.26 -19.64
CA SER A 79 -1.57 4.49 -20.43
C SER A 79 -2.51 5.51 -19.81
N ASN A 80 -3.33 5.12 -18.83
CA ASN A 80 -4.33 5.95 -18.15
C ASN A 80 -4.02 6.20 -16.66
N GLY A 81 -2.81 5.91 -16.19
CA GLY A 81 -2.41 6.10 -14.80
C GLY A 81 -1.65 4.90 -14.23
N GLN A 82 -1.37 4.96 -12.92
CA GLN A 82 -0.76 3.84 -12.21
C GLN A 82 -1.84 2.81 -11.88
N GLN A 83 -1.72 1.61 -12.46
CA GLN A 83 -2.52 0.45 -12.08
C GLN A 83 -1.73 -0.40 -11.09
N SER A 84 -2.43 -1.20 -10.29
CA SER A 84 -1.79 -2.19 -9.43
C SER A 84 -2.68 -3.41 -9.23
N GLU A 85 -2.06 -4.56 -9.04
CA GLU A 85 -2.72 -5.84 -8.79
C GLU A 85 -2.23 -6.45 -7.47
N PHE A 86 -3.11 -7.09 -6.70
CA PHE A 86 -2.69 -7.83 -5.51
C PHE A 86 -1.91 -9.08 -5.88
N VAL A 87 -0.87 -9.34 -5.10
CA VAL A 87 -0.03 -10.54 -5.20
C VAL A 87 0.09 -11.25 -3.86
N GLY A 88 0.52 -12.51 -3.91
CA GLY A 88 0.60 -13.39 -2.74
C GLY A 88 -0.72 -14.07 -2.41
N LYS A 89 -0.85 -14.59 -1.18
CA LYS A 89 -2.08 -15.28 -0.76
C LYS A 89 -3.29 -14.36 -0.69
N VAL A 90 -3.08 -13.06 -0.47
CA VAL A 90 -4.17 -12.08 -0.43
C VAL A 90 -4.87 -11.97 -1.78
N ALA A 91 -4.18 -12.22 -2.89
CA ALA A 91 -4.76 -12.15 -4.24
C ALA A 91 -5.98 -13.08 -4.42
N HIS A 92 -6.00 -14.24 -3.74
CA HIS A 92 -7.12 -15.16 -3.76
C HIS A 92 -8.33 -14.67 -2.94
N LEU A 93 -8.08 -13.80 -1.96
CA LEU A 93 -9.11 -13.17 -1.13
C LEU A 93 -9.69 -11.92 -1.81
N THR A 94 -9.00 -11.39 -2.82
CA THR A 94 -9.25 -10.09 -3.45
C THR A 94 -9.39 -10.24 -4.97
N HIS A 95 -10.36 -11.03 -5.42
CA HIS A 95 -10.64 -11.28 -6.85
C HIS A 95 -10.37 -10.04 -7.70
N LYS A 96 -9.59 -10.20 -8.79
CA LYS A 96 -9.13 -9.20 -9.79
C LYS A 96 -9.29 -7.72 -9.38
N ALA A 97 -8.70 -7.36 -8.24
CA ALA A 97 -8.79 -6.01 -7.76
C ALA A 97 -7.97 -5.08 -8.66
N ARG A 98 -8.66 -4.18 -9.36
CA ARG A 98 -8.02 -3.03 -9.98
C ARG A 98 -7.93 -1.93 -8.96
N ILE A 99 -6.71 -1.48 -8.69
CA ILE A 99 -6.46 -0.35 -7.80
C ILE A 99 -6.24 0.89 -8.65
N GLY A 100 -7.13 1.88 -8.51
CA GLY A 100 -6.92 3.22 -9.01
C GLY A 100 -6.09 4.01 -8.01
N VAL A 101 -4.81 4.21 -8.29
CA VAL A 101 -3.97 5.10 -7.50
C VAL A 101 -4.14 6.53 -8.03
N ASN A 102 -5.05 7.28 -7.42
CA ASN A 102 -5.08 8.73 -7.56
C ASN A 102 -4.44 9.32 -6.30
N GLY A 103 -3.20 9.77 -6.41
CA GLY A 103 -2.47 10.46 -5.34
C GLY A 103 -1.59 11.57 -5.93
N PRO A 104 -1.46 12.72 -5.26
CA PRO A 104 -0.59 13.79 -5.73
C PRO A 104 0.86 13.31 -5.86
N ARG A 105 1.62 13.93 -6.79
CA ARG A 105 3.06 13.69 -6.96
C ARG A 105 3.77 13.81 -5.60
N ILE A 106 4.56 12.79 -5.26
CA ILE A 106 5.33 12.72 -4.01
C ILE A 106 6.34 13.88 -3.99
N LEU A 107 6.17 14.79 -3.05
CA LEU A 107 7.15 15.83 -2.70
C LEU A 107 7.43 15.66 -1.20
N PHE A 108 8.60 15.10 -0.87
CA PHE A 108 9.19 14.96 0.47
C PHE A 108 8.22 14.77 1.66
N SER A 109 8.12 13.55 2.17
CA SER A 109 7.16 13.22 3.24
C SER A 109 7.80 12.59 4.46
N GLU A 110 7.41 13.08 5.64
CA GLU A 110 7.80 12.50 6.94
C GLU A 110 6.89 11.33 7.32
N LYS A 111 5.62 11.39 6.89
CA LYS A 111 4.60 10.39 7.21
C LYS A 111 3.73 10.08 6.00
N THR A 112 3.50 8.79 5.81
CA THR A 112 2.60 8.26 4.80
C THR A 112 1.31 7.79 5.47
N LEU A 113 0.18 8.39 5.08
CA LEU A 113 -1.16 7.91 5.41
C LEU A 113 -1.72 7.13 4.22
N VAL A 114 -2.20 5.92 4.47
CA VAL A 114 -2.90 5.09 3.49
C VAL A 114 -4.28 4.74 4.01
N VAL A 115 -5.28 4.94 3.16
CA VAL A 115 -6.67 4.53 3.38
C VAL A 115 -7.07 3.60 2.25
N ILE A 116 -7.54 2.41 2.61
CA ILE A 116 -8.00 1.39 1.68
C ILE A 116 -9.43 0.99 2.01
N GLY A 117 -10.28 0.93 0.99
CA GLY A 117 -11.64 0.38 1.09
C GLY A 117 -11.86 -0.73 0.07
N PHE A 118 -12.59 -1.77 0.48
CA PHE A 118 -13.00 -2.87 -0.41
C PHE A 118 -14.50 -2.82 -0.69
N ASP A 119 -14.87 -2.62 -1.95
CA ASP A 119 -16.25 -2.75 -2.42
C ASP A 119 -16.48 -4.13 -3.04
N CYS A 120 -17.20 -4.98 -2.32
CA CYS A 120 -17.48 -6.34 -2.76
C CYS A 120 -18.51 -6.43 -3.89
N GLN A 121 -19.29 -5.37 -4.15
CA GLN A 121 -20.30 -5.42 -5.21
C GLN A 121 -19.66 -5.33 -6.60
N ASN A 122 -18.58 -4.58 -6.70
CA ASN A 122 -17.87 -4.36 -7.96
C ASN A 122 -16.54 -5.11 -8.03
N ASP A 123 -16.20 -5.85 -6.97
CA ASP A 123 -14.91 -6.54 -6.84
C ASP A 123 -13.72 -5.58 -7.01
N GLN A 124 -13.86 -4.39 -6.41
CA GLN A 124 -12.95 -3.27 -6.59
C GLN A 124 -12.36 -2.82 -5.27
N TRP A 125 -11.09 -2.46 -5.34
CA TRP A 125 -10.35 -1.89 -4.22
C TRP A 125 -10.02 -0.43 -4.53
N LEU A 126 -10.39 0.43 -3.59
CA LEU A 126 -10.04 1.84 -3.63
C LEU A 126 -8.89 2.04 -2.66
N VAL A 127 -7.76 2.50 -3.18
CA VAL A 127 -6.59 2.86 -2.38
C VAL A 127 -6.33 4.33 -2.60
N SER A 128 -6.40 5.09 -1.51
CA SER A 128 -5.93 6.47 -1.49
C SER A 128 -4.77 6.55 -0.51
N TYR A 129 -3.70 7.22 -0.90
CA TYR A 129 -2.64 7.56 0.02
C TYR A 129 -2.33 9.04 -0.08
N SER A 130 -1.95 9.61 1.06
CA SER A 130 -1.44 10.96 1.15
C SER A 130 -0.10 10.92 1.86
N CYS A 131 0.86 11.61 1.27
CA CYS A 131 2.17 11.84 1.82
C CYS A 131 2.18 13.27 2.36
N THR A 132 2.26 13.41 3.66
CA THR A 132 2.27 14.74 4.29
C THR A 132 3.71 15.23 4.45
N SER A 133 3.96 16.47 4.05
CA SER A 133 5.07 17.27 4.56
C SER A 133 4.54 18.14 5.71
N ASN A 134 5.42 18.81 6.47
CA ASN A 134 5.00 19.74 7.53
C ASN A 134 4.18 20.95 7.00
N GLU A 135 4.00 21.07 5.68
CA GLU A 135 3.03 21.96 5.06
C GLU A 135 1.76 21.17 4.72
N VAL A 136 0.65 21.52 5.35
CA VAL A 136 -0.66 20.86 5.18
C VAL A 136 -1.16 21.07 3.74
N MET A 137 -0.81 20.17 2.84
CA MET A 137 -1.46 20.03 1.53
C MET A 137 -2.50 18.93 1.63
N SER A 138 -3.71 19.29 2.10
CA SER A 138 -4.87 18.41 2.05
C SER A 138 -5.36 18.29 0.60
N THR A 139 -4.86 17.32 -0.15
CA THR A 139 -5.57 16.85 -1.36
C THR A 139 -6.53 15.75 -0.93
N VAL A 140 -7.79 16.11 -0.77
CA VAL A 140 -8.89 15.16 -0.69
C VAL A 140 -9.24 14.78 -2.12
N ILE A 141 -8.95 13.54 -2.51
CA ILE A 141 -9.41 12.98 -3.78
C ILE A 141 -10.69 12.22 -3.49
N TRP A 142 -11.83 12.85 -3.77
CA TRP A 142 -13.09 12.12 -3.95
C TRP A 142 -13.28 11.83 -5.44
N MET A 143 -13.90 10.67 -5.69
CA MET A 143 -14.26 10.09 -6.99
C MET A 143 -15.05 11.03 -7.89
#